data_AF-A0A2T4DVX6-F1
#
_entry.id   AF-A0A2T4DVX6-F1
#
_cell.length_a   1.000
_cell.length_b   1.000
_cell.length_c   1.000
_cell.angle_alpha   90.00
_cell.angle_beta   90.00
_cell.angle_gamma   90.00
#
_symmetry.space_group_name_H-M   'P 1'
#
loop_
_entity.id
_entity.type
_entity.pdbx_description
1 polymer ?
#
loop_
_entity_poly.entity_id
_entity_poly.type
_entity_poly.pdbx_seq_one_letter_code
_entity_poly.pdbx_strand_id
1 'polypeptide(L)' 'MSKDDDFSKEQLSKLGNRIKTLRIAKGYTNYEYFAYEHNIPRAQFGRYERGEDLRFSSLIKVVKAFDMTLTEFFQEGFDD' A
#
# COMPACT_ATOMS: atom_id res chain seq x y z
N MET A 1 -7.45 -14.04 -20.05
CA MET A 1 -6.41 -13.66 -19.07
C MET A 1 -5.94 -14.95 -18.42
N SER A 2 -4.64 -15.09 -18.20
CA SER A 2 -4.09 -16.32 -17.60
C SER A 2 -4.46 -16.37 -16.11
N LYS A 3 -4.50 -17.57 -15.50
CA LYS A 3 -4.75 -17.70 -14.05
C LYS A 3 -3.72 -16.93 -13.20
N ASP A 4 -2.50 -16.79 -13.71
CA ASP A 4 -1.41 -16.07 -13.03
C ASP A 4 -1.64 -14.55 -13.00
N ASP A 5 -2.32 -14.00 -14.01
CA ASP A 5 -2.70 -12.58 -14.06
C ASP A 5 -3.76 -12.24 -13.01
N ASP A 6 -4.70 -13.16 -12.75
CA ASP A 6 -5.79 -12.94 -11.79
C ASP A 6 -5.29 -12.97 -10.34
N PHE A 7 -4.41 -13.92 -9.99
CA PHE A 7 -3.80 -13.97 -8.65
C PHE A 7 -3.00 -12.70 -8.35
N SER A 8 -2.13 -12.29 -9.29
CA SER A 8 -1.30 -11.08 -9.11
C SER A 8 -2.17 -9.83 -8.93
N LYS A 9 -3.23 -9.70 -9.72
CA LYS A 9 -4.18 -8.58 -9.63
C LYS A 9 -4.91 -8.56 -8.29
N GLU A 10 -5.30 -9.71 -7.77
CA GLU A 10 -5.93 -9.82 -6.45
C GLU A 10 -4.97 -9.37 -5.34
N GLN A 11 -3.73 -9.86 -5.36
CA GLN A 11 -2.72 -9.50 -4.36
C GLN A 11 -2.38 -8.00 -4.40
N LEU A 12 -2.29 -7.42 -5.59
CA LEU A 12 -2.10 -5.97 -5.76
C LEU A 12 -3.29 -5.15 -5.22
N SER A 13 -4.52 -5.63 -5.41
CA SER A 13 -5.72 -5.02 -4.84
C SER A 13 -5.70 -5.07 -3.30
N LYS A 14 -5.39 -6.24 -2.72
CA LYS A 14 -5.21 -6.42 -1.27
C LYS A 14 -4.15 -5.47 -0.71
N LEU A 15 -3.00 -5.37 -1.39
CA LEU A 15 -1.92 -4.46 -1.04
C LEU A 15 -2.36 -2.99 -1.04
N GLY A 16 -3.03 -2.53 -2.09
CA GLY A 16 -3.54 -1.17 -2.18
C GLY A 16 -4.56 -0.84 -1.08
N ASN A 17 -5.46 -1.78 -0.81
CA ASN A 17 -6.44 -1.66 0.28
C ASN A 17 -5.75 -1.59 1.65
N ARG A 18 -4.72 -2.42 1.91
CA ARG A 18 -3.95 -2.38 3.15
C ARG A 18 -3.32 -1.00 3.38
N ILE A 19 -2.67 -0.45 2.36
CA ILE A 19 -2.05 0.90 2.42
C ILE A 19 -3.10 1.97 2.73
N LYS A 20 -4.24 1.92 2.03
CA LYS A 20 -5.33 2.89 2.22
C LYS A 20 -5.95 2.82 3.62
N THR A 21 -6.21 1.62 4.12
CA THR A 21 -6.76 1.40 5.46
C THR A 21 -5.83 1.93 6.53
N LEU A 22 -4.52 1.65 6.42
CA LEU A 22 -3.52 2.16 7.37
C LEU A 22 -3.44 3.69 7.36
N ARG A 23 -3.49 4.31 6.18
CA ARG A 23 -3.55 5.78 6.06
C ARG A 23 -4.76 6.34 6.81
N ILE A 24 -5.95 5.78 6.58
CA ILE A 24 -7.19 6.24 7.22
C ILE A 24 -7.13 6.03 8.74
N ALA A 25 -6.60 4.88 9.19
CA ALA A 25 -6.42 4.58 10.61
C ALA A 25 -5.48 5.57 11.32
N LYS A 26 -4.48 6.11 10.61
CA LYS A 26 -3.63 7.21 11.10
C LYS A 26 -4.30 8.60 11.05
N GLY A 27 -5.57 8.69 10.65
CA GLY A 27 -6.34 9.94 10.63
C GLY A 27 -6.18 10.78 9.36
N TYR A 28 -5.46 10.28 8.35
CA TYR A 28 -5.28 10.99 7.09
C TYR A 28 -6.47 10.75 6.17
N THR A 29 -7.28 11.79 5.91
CA THR A 29 -8.38 11.72 4.93
C THR A 29 -7.89 11.92 3.49
N ASN A 30 -6.79 12.65 3.31
CA ASN A 30 -6.15 12.92 2.01
C ASN A 30 -4.81 12.19 1.88
N TYR A 31 -4.68 11.34 0.85
CA TYR A 31 -3.45 10.60 0.55
C TYR A 31 -2.28 11.49 0.12
N GLU A 32 -2.55 12.66 -0.47
CA GLU A 32 -1.50 13.61 -0.87
C GLU A 32 -0.80 14.22 0.33
N TYR A 33 -1.53 14.44 1.42
CA TYR A 33 -1.00 14.97 2.67
C TYR A 33 -0.09 13.93 3.34
N PHE A 34 -0.55 12.67 3.44
CA PHE A 34 0.28 11.56 3.93
C PHE A 34 1.56 11.41 3.09
N ALA A 35 1.42 11.39 1.77
CA ALA A 35 2.56 11.24 0.87
C ALA A 35 3.57 12.39 1.01
N TYR A 36 3.08 13.63 1.15
CA TYR A 36 3.94 14.80 1.36
C TYR A 36 4.72 14.71 2.68
N GLU A 37 4.04 14.41 3.78
CA GLU A 37 4.65 14.32 5.12
C GLU A 37 5.74 13.24 5.18
N HIS A 38 5.52 12.10 4.51
CA HIS A 38 6.46 10.99 4.49
C HIS A 38 7.45 11.00 3.31
N ASN A 39 7.55 12.12 2.57
CA ASN A 39 8.45 12.29 1.43
C ASN A 39 8.28 11.22 0.34
N ILE A 40 7.04 10.79 0.10
CA ILE A 40 6.65 9.89 -0.98
C ILE A 40 6.04 10.72 -2.12
N PRO A 41 6.41 10.50 -3.40
CA PRO A 41 5.76 11.18 -4.51
C PRO A 41 4.24 10.95 -4.49
N ARG A 42 3.44 12.02 -4.40
CA ARG A 42 1.97 11.97 -4.29
C ARG A 42 1.31 11.09 -5.34
N ALA A 43 1.75 11.24 -6.59
CA ALA A 43 1.27 10.45 -7.72
C ALA A 43 1.58 8.94 -7.56
N GLN A 44 2.74 8.58 -6.99
CA GLN A 44 3.06 7.17 -6.72
C GLN A 44 2.22 6.62 -5.58
N PHE A 45 2.07 7.37 -4.48
CA PHE A 45 1.27 6.92 -3.35
C PHE A 45 -0.20 6.67 -3.75
N GLY A 46 -0.79 7.56 -4.55
CA GLY A 46 -2.13 7.36 -5.10
C GLY A 46 -2.24 6.21 -6.12
N ARG A 47 -1.14 5.78 -6.76
CA ARG A 47 -1.10 4.55 -7.57
C ARG A 47 -1.12 3.30 -6.69
N TYR A 48 -0.37 3.33 -5.59
CA TYR A 48 -0.31 2.22 -4.64
C TYR A 48 -1.69 1.93 -4.03
N GLU A 49 -2.42 2.95 -3.57
CA GLU A 49 -3.78 2.76 -3.04
C GLU A 49 -4.80 2.24 -4.07
N ARG A 50 -4.50 2.36 -5.38
CA ARG A 50 -5.33 1.82 -6.46
C ARG A 50 -4.93 0.40 -6.87
N GLY A 51 -3.94 -0.20 -6.21
CA GLY A 51 -3.43 -1.53 -6.53
C GLY A 51 -2.60 -1.57 -7.81
N GLU A 52 -1.93 -0.47 -8.16
CA GLU A 52 -0.86 -0.54 -9.16
C GLU A 52 0.40 -1.16 -8.55
N ASP A 53 1.16 -1.86 -9.37
CA ASP A 53 2.39 -2.52 -8.96
C ASP A 53 3.45 -1.53 -8.44
N LEU A 54 4.27 -1.99 -7.51
CA LEU A 54 5.33 -1.20 -6.90
C LEU A 54 6.57 -2.03 -6.61
N ARG A 55 7.73 -1.40 -6.75
CA ARG A 55 9.02 -2.02 -6.41
C ARG A 55 9.06 -2.32 -4.92
N PHE A 56 9.66 -3.44 -4.54
CA PHE A 56 9.82 -3.82 -3.13
C PHE A 56 10.49 -2.73 -2.27
N SER A 57 11.44 -1.97 -2.83
CA SER A 57 12.03 -0.82 -2.12
C SER A 57 11.06 0.33 -1.86
N SER A 58 10.04 0.51 -2.71
CA SER A 58 8.93 1.43 -2.44
C SER A 58 8.03 0.89 -1.34
N LEU A 59 7.77 -0.42 -1.30
CA LEU A 59 7.01 -1.05 -0.22
C LEU A 59 7.66 -0.80 1.13
N ILE A 60 8.98 -1.03 1.24
CA ILE A 60 9.74 -0.79 2.47
C ILE A 60 9.58 0.67 2.94
N LYS A 61 9.60 1.64 2.02
CA LYS A 61 9.39 3.07 2.36
C LYS A 61 7.99 3.33 2.89
N VAL A 62 6.96 2.74 2.28
CA VAL A 62 5.56 2.86 2.72
C VAL A 62 5.37 2.25 4.11
N VAL A 63 5.89 1.04 4.32
CA VAL A 63 5.85 0.33 5.61
C VAL A 63 6.55 1.14 6.70
N LYS A 64 7.73 1.70 6.39
CA LYS A 64 8.44 2.61 7.30
C LYS A 64 7.65 3.90 7.58
N ALA A 65 6.94 4.47 6.60
CA ALA A 65 6.09 5.64 6.80
C ALA A 65 4.93 5.35 7.78
N PHE A 66 4.48 4.11 7.82
CA PHE A 66 3.50 3.65 8.80
C PHE A 66 4.11 3.31 10.17
N ASP A 67 5.44 3.40 10.35
CA ASP A 67 6.15 3.07 11.59
C ASP A 67 5.88 1.64 12.07
N MET A 68 6.00 0.69 11.14
CA MET A 68 5.73 -0.72 11.36
C MET A 68 6.77 -1.60 10.66
N THR A 69 6.79 -2.87 11.02
CA THR A 69 7.56 -3.93 10.37
C THR A 69 6.81 -4.51 9.17
N LEU A 70 7.51 -5.25 8.31
CA LEU A 70 6.87 -6.00 7.22
C LEU A 70 5.88 -7.04 7.75
N THR A 71 6.19 -7.69 8.87
CA THR A 71 5.31 -8.68 9.49
C THR A 71 3.98 -8.04 9.90
N GLU A 72 4.01 -6.92 10.63
CA GLU A 72 2.79 -6.19 11.02
C GLU A 72 2.00 -5.68 9.81
N PHE A 73 2.71 -5.26 8.75
CA PHE A 73 2.05 -4.83 7.53
C PHE A 73 1.22 -5.95 6.88
N PHE A 74 1.78 -7.15 6.78
CA PHE A 74 1.14 -8.31 6.11
C PHE A 74 0.25 -9.17 7.01
N GLN A 75 0.18 -8.86 8.31
CA GLN A 75 -0.67 -9.61 9.27
C GLN A 75 -2.18 -9.45 9.06
N GLU A 76 -2.64 -8.48 8.28
CA GLU A 76 -4.07 -8.22 8.03
C GLU A 76 -4.33 -7.92 6.55
N GLY A 77 -5.46 -8.39 6.03
CA GLY A 77 -5.89 -8.13 4.65
C GLY A 77 -5.30 -9.08 3.61
N PHE A 78 -4.60 -10.12 4.07
CA PHE A 78 -4.02 -11.20 3.27
C PHE A 78 -4.47 -12.59 3.77
N ASP A 79 -5.65 -12.65 4.38
CA ASP A 79 -6.27 -13.90 4.82
C ASP A 79 -6.81 -14.65 3.59
N ASP A 80 -6.24 -15.82 3.30
CA ASP A 80 -6.65 -16.77 2.26
C ASP A 80 -7.16 -18.08 2.89
#